data_AF-A0A959T5P2-F1
#
_entry.id   AF-A0A959T5P2-F1
#
_cell.length_a   1.000
_cell.length_b   1.000
_cell.length_c   1.000
_cell.angle_alpha   90.00
_cell.angle_beta   90.00
_cell.angle_gamma   90.00
#
_symmetry.space_group_name_H-M   'P 1'
#
loop_
_entity.id
_entity.type
_entity.pdbx_description
1 polymer ?
#
loop_
_entity_poly.entity_id
_entity_poly.type
_entity_poly.pdbx_seq_one_letter_code
_entity_poly.pdbx_strand_id
1 'polypeptide(L)'
;MKKVRKRSEKRGLPPGSLIGVGEAAHHAAHAHLFTYNKDELIEGDIPDAAQFVQPDPAHHVSWLDLDGIDNQELLATLGQHFDLHPLLLEDVLNVDHRPKVEEYPNSLFVVVKMLDYDKERDLVRSEQVSFVLGKGYVLSFQERPGDVLEPIRERLRNNLGRVRRMGPD
;
A
#
# COMPACT_ATOMS: atom_id res chain seq x y z
N MET A 1 14.37 -18.76 14.06
CA MET A 1 12.96 -18.88 14.54
C MET A 1 12.30 -17.51 14.44
N LYS A 2 11.23 -17.37 13.64
CA LYS A 2 10.43 -16.13 13.58
C LYS A 2 9.77 -15.98 14.97
N LYS A 3 10.11 -14.93 15.74
CA LYS A 3 9.40 -14.63 16.99
C LYS A 3 7.91 -14.50 16.65
N VAL A 4 7.07 -15.28 17.32
CA VAL A 4 5.61 -15.09 17.24
C VAL A 4 5.33 -13.66 17.72
N ARG A 5 4.89 -12.78 16.80
CA ARG A 5 4.55 -11.39 17.10
C ARG A 5 3.46 -11.39 18.19
N LYS A 6 3.66 -10.63 19.26
CA LYS A 6 2.73 -10.60 20.42
C LYS A 6 1.42 -9.94 19.99
N ARG A 7 0.43 -10.74 19.60
CA ARG A 7 -0.97 -10.32 19.39
C ARG A 7 -1.64 -9.70 20.64
N SER A 8 -0.95 -9.69 21.79
CA SER A 8 -1.52 -9.30 23.07
C SER A 8 -1.92 -7.83 23.16
N GLU A 9 -1.29 -6.95 22.36
CA GLU A 9 -1.48 -5.50 22.43
C GLU A 9 -2.83 -5.02 21.85
N LYS A 10 -3.46 -5.81 20.97
CA LYS A 10 -4.78 -5.51 20.41
C LYS A 10 -5.97 -6.05 21.24
N ARG A 11 -5.73 -6.75 22.35
CA ARG A 11 -6.82 -7.42 23.08
C ARG A 11 -7.77 -6.41 23.73
N GLY A 12 -9.06 -6.50 23.39
CA GLY A 12 -10.12 -5.69 23.99
C GLY A 12 -10.40 -4.36 23.30
N LEU A 13 -9.72 -4.06 22.20
CA LEU A 13 -9.97 -2.86 21.40
C LEU A 13 -11.18 -3.05 20.47
N PRO A 14 -11.91 -1.97 20.15
CA PRO A 14 -12.99 -2.03 19.18
C PRO A 14 -12.42 -2.34 17.77
N PRO A 15 -13.17 -3.06 16.93
CA PRO A 15 -12.79 -3.28 15.52
C PRO A 15 -12.56 -1.95 14.79
N GLY A 16 -11.55 -1.90 13.92
CA GLY A 16 -11.14 -0.70 13.19
C GLY A 16 -10.17 0.19 13.97
N SER A 17 -9.62 -0.29 15.10
CA SER A 17 -8.58 0.43 15.84
C SER A 17 -7.26 0.40 15.08
N LEU A 18 -6.72 1.57 14.74
CA LEU A 18 -5.45 1.74 14.04
C LEU A 18 -4.25 1.55 14.98
N ILE A 19 -4.01 0.32 15.43
CA ILE A 19 -2.81 -0.02 16.20
C ILE A 19 -1.96 -1.00 15.39
N GLY A 20 -0.71 -0.61 15.12
CA GLY A 20 0.28 -1.49 14.49
C GLY A 20 0.63 -2.66 15.41
N VAL A 21 0.73 -3.87 14.86
CA VAL A 21 1.16 -5.07 15.61
C VAL A 21 2.46 -5.60 15.03
N GLY A 22 3.58 -5.31 15.68
CA GLY A 22 4.89 -5.82 15.30
C GLY A 22 6.04 -4.95 15.81
N GLU A 23 7.24 -5.53 15.87
CA GLU A 23 8.50 -4.77 15.92
C GLU A 23 8.73 -4.19 14.52
N ALA A 24 7.93 -3.20 14.12
CA ALA A 24 8.25 -2.43 12.93
C ALA A 24 9.36 -1.45 13.34
N ALA A 25 10.51 -1.55 12.67
CA ALA A 25 11.49 -0.47 12.77
C ALA A 25 10.78 0.77 12.22
N HIS A 26 10.76 1.86 12.98
CA HIS A 26 10.16 3.12 12.55
C HIS A 26 10.89 3.62 11.30
N HIS A 27 10.40 3.25 10.12
CA HIS A 27 10.83 3.83 8.86
C HIS A 27 10.06 5.12 8.66
N ALA A 28 10.73 6.16 8.17
CA ALA A 28 10.03 7.36 7.76
C ALA A 28 9.03 6.98 6.66
N ALA A 29 7.77 7.38 6.85
CA ALA A 29 6.75 7.16 5.84
C ALA A 29 7.15 7.91 4.56
N HIS A 30 7.11 7.21 3.43
CA HIS A 30 7.39 7.78 2.12
C HIS A 30 6.21 7.49 1.22
N ALA A 31 5.75 8.53 0.51
CA ALA A 31 4.60 8.46 -0.37
C ALA A 31 5.02 8.94 -1.75
N HIS A 32 4.97 8.05 -2.74
CA HIS A 32 5.28 8.36 -4.12
C HIS A 32 4.03 8.24 -4.98
N LEU A 33 3.70 9.30 -5.71
CA LEU A 33 2.53 9.35 -6.56
C LEU A 33 2.92 9.22 -8.02
N PHE A 34 2.27 8.32 -8.74
CA PHE A 34 2.28 8.25 -10.20
C PHE A 34 0.89 8.61 -10.73
N THR A 35 0.78 9.64 -11.54
CA THR A 35 -0.44 9.97 -12.29
C THR A 35 -0.17 9.80 -13.77
N TYR A 36 -0.90 8.93 -14.44
CA TYR A 36 -0.59 8.56 -15.81
C TYR A 36 -1.81 8.29 -16.67
N ASN A 37 -1.59 8.38 -17.97
CA ASN A 37 -2.47 7.87 -19.01
C ASN A 37 -1.61 7.37 -20.18
N LYS A 38 -2.21 7.03 -21.32
CA LYS A 38 -1.47 6.49 -22.48
C LYS A 38 -0.38 7.43 -23.03
N ASP A 39 -0.53 8.74 -22.82
CA ASP A 39 0.27 9.80 -23.43
C ASP A 39 1.28 10.41 -22.43
N GLU A 40 0.93 10.52 -21.15
CA GLU A 40 1.75 11.22 -20.15
C GLU A 40 1.91 10.43 -18.83
N LEU A 41 2.94 10.80 -18.08
CA LEU A 41 3.19 10.37 -16.71
C LEU A 41 3.73 11.57 -15.94
N ILE A 42 3.14 11.82 -14.77
CA ILE A 42 3.60 12.75 -13.77
C ILE A 42 3.89 11.91 -12.53
N GLU A 43 5.13 11.93 -12.04
CA GLU A 43 5.50 11.23 -10.81
C GLU A 43 6.26 12.14 -9.84
N GLY A 44 6.15 11.87 -8.54
CA GLY A 44 6.86 12.60 -7.51
C GLY A 44 6.48 12.21 -6.09
N ASP A 45 7.34 12.59 -5.15
CA ASP A 45 7.08 12.39 -3.72
C ASP A 45 6.03 13.40 -3.22
N ILE A 46 5.07 12.92 -2.42
CA ILE A 46 4.09 13.77 -1.75
C ILE A 46 4.31 13.74 -0.24
N PRO A 47 4.57 14.89 0.42
CA PRO A 47 4.85 14.91 1.86
C PRO A 47 3.58 14.78 2.72
N ASP A 48 2.42 15.07 2.13
CA ASP A 48 1.13 15.05 2.80
C ASP A 48 0.10 14.42 1.87
N ALA A 49 -0.36 13.21 2.21
CA ALA A 49 -1.36 12.53 1.40
C ALA A 49 -2.72 13.24 1.40
N ALA A 50 -2.99 14.18 2.33
CA ALA A 50 -4.16 15.04 2.24
C ALA A 50 -4.13 15.95 0.99
N GLN A 51 -2.93 16.19 0.43
CA GLN A 51 -2.75 16.98 -0.78
C GLN A 51 -2.99 16.17 -2.06
N PHE A 52 -3.18 14.85 -1.94
CA PHE A 52 -3.60 14.05 -3.08
C PHE A 52 -4.96 14.57 -3.56
N VAL A 53 -5.04 14.88 -4.85
CA VAL A 53 -6.29 15.19 -5.52
C VAL A 53 -6.37 14.21 -6.67
N GLN A 54 -7.34 13.32 -6.62
CA GLN A 54 -7.55 12.40 -7.71
C GLN A 54 -7.92 13.16 -8.98
N PRO A 55 -7.17 12.99 -10.09
CA PRO A 55 -7.59 13.51 -11.39
C PRO A 55 -8.85 12.78 -11.88
N ASP A 56 -9.47 13.29 -12.96
CA ASP A 56 -10.64 12.64 -13.53
C ASP A 56 -10.35 11.16 -13.87
N PRO A 57 -11.04 10.18 -13.24
CA PRO A 57 -10.84 8.76 -13.51
C PRO A 57 -11.10 8.35 -14.97
N ALA A 58 -11.80 9.18 -15.74
CA ALA A 58 -12.02 8.96 -17.17
C ALA A 58 -10.76 9.21 -18.02
N HIS A 59 -9.78 9.94 -17.47
CA HIS A 59 -8.62 10.42 -18.21
C HIS A 59 -7.29 9.94 -17.64
N HIS A 60 -7.21 9.68 -16.33
CA HIS A 60 -5.98 9.27 -15.67
C HIS A 60 -6.20 8.17 -14.64
N VAL A 61 -5.12 7.44 -14.38
CA VAL A 61 -4.97 6.55 -13.25
C VAL A 61 -3.93 7.12 -12.31
N SER A 62 -4.22 7.10 -11.01
CA SER A 62 -3.28 7.47 -9.96
C SER A 62 -2.84 6.26 -9.16
N TRP A 63 -1.55 5.97 -9.13
CA TRP A 63 -0.98 4.98 -8.22
C TRP A 63 -0.23 5.70 -7.10
N LEU A 64 -0.76 5.63 -5.88
CA LEU A 64 -0.09 6.11 -4.67
C LEU A 64 0.60 4.95 -3.97
N ASP A 65 1.91 5.02 -3.89
CA ASP A 65 2.74 3.99 -3.29
C ASP A 65 3.32 4.46 -1.96
N LEU A 66 3.04 3.70 -0.90
CA LEU A 66 3.32 4.08 0.48
C LEU A 66 4.21 3.05 1.17
N ASP A 67 5.41 3.49 1.54
CA ASP A 67 6.31 2.78 2.42
C ASP A 67 6.18 3.32 3.85
N GLY A 68 6.30 2.43 4.84
CA GLY A 68 6.31 2.84 6.25
C GLY A 68 4.91 3.07 6.82
N ILE A 69 4.08 2.03 6.79
CA ILE A 69 2.69 2.01 7.31
C ILE A 69 2.55 2.31 8.81
N ASP A 70 3.63 2.44 9.58
CA ASP A 70 3.56 2.76 11.01
C ASP A 70 3.02 4.16 11.31
N ASN A 71 2.94 5.03 10.30
CA ASN A 71 2.34 6.36 10.44
C ASN A 71 0.80 6.29 10.44
N GLN A 72 0.23 6.13 11.64
CA GLN A 72 -1.21 6.03 11.85
C GLN A 72 -1.98 7.28 11.43
N GLU A 73 -1.40 8.48 11.60
CA GLU A 73 -2.05 9.73 11.21
C GLU A 73 -2.18 9.81 9.68
N LEU A 74 -1.13 9.44 8.95
CA LEU A 74 -1.16 9.36 7.49
C LEU A 74 -2.20 8.35 7.00
N LEU A 75 -2.25 7.15 7.59
CA LEU A 75 -3.23 6.13 7.23
C LEU A 75 -4.67 6.56 7.56
N ALA A 76 -4.88 7.27 8.68
CA ALA A 76 -6.20 7.81 9.02
C ALA A 76 -6.65 8.88 8.01
N THR A 77 -5.74 9.78 7.63
CA THR A 77 -5.99 10.79 6.59
C THR A 77 -6.33 10.16 5.25
N LEU A 78 -5.57 9.16 4.81
CA LEU A 78 -5.84 8.40 3.59
C LEU A 78 -7.18 7.67 3.68
N GLY A 79 -7.46 7.07 4.84
CA GLY A 79 -8.72 6.40 5.11
C GLY A 79 -9.91 7.31 4.91
N GLN A 80 -9.84 8.53 5.42
CA GLN A 80 -10.88 9.55 5.22
C GLN A 80 -10.94 10.04 3.78
N HIS A 81 -9.80 10.27 3.13
CA HIS A 81 -9.73 10.81 1.78
C HIS A 81 -10.32 9.85 0.73
N PHE A 82 -9.99 8.55 0.86
CA PHE A 82 -10.40 7.51 -0.09
C PHE A 82 -11.64 6.73 0.36
N ASP A 83 -12.29 7.14 1.45
CA ASP A 83 -13.44 6.44 2.06
C ASP A 83 -13.14 4.95 2.33
N LEU A 84 -11.96 4.66 2.88
CA LEU A 84 -11.52 3.30 3.17
C LEU A 84 -12.16 2.80 4.46
N HIS A 85 -12.65 1.56 4.41
CA HIS A 85 -13.26 0.94 5.57
C HIS A 85 -12.25 0.79 6.73
N PRO A 86 -12.61 1.13 7.99
CA PRO A 86 -11.66 1.06 9.11
C PRO A 86 -11.03 -0.33 9.32
N LEU A 87 -11.76 -1.41 9.04
CA LEU A 87 -11.22 -2.78 9.11
C LEU A 87 -10.12 -3.05 8.08
N LEU A 88 -10.22 -2.43 6.90
CA LEU A 88 -9.18 -2.53 5.87
C LEU A 88 -7.89 -1.87 6.36
N LEU A 89 -7.99 -0.67 6.91
CA LEU A 89 -6.84 0.06 7.47
C LEU A 89 -6.23 -0.69 8.66
N GLU A 90 -7.07 -1.33 9.48
CA GLU A 90 -6.60 -2.20 10.55
C GLU A 90 -5.78 -3.38 10.01
N ASP A 91 -6.20 -3.98 8.90
CA ASP A 91 -5.51 -5.10 8.26
C ASP A 91 -4.22 -4.68 7.56
N VAL A 92 -4.16 -3.45 7.04
CA VAL A 92 -2.91 -2.83 6.55
C VAL A 92 -1.88 -2.78 7.67
N LEU A 93 -2.27 -2.31 8.86
CA LEU A 93 -1.40 -2.22 10.04
C LEU A 93 -1.06 -3.58 10.68
N ASN A 94 -1.89 -4.61 10.46
CA ASN A 94 -1.70 -5.92 11.04
C ASN A 94 -1.01 -6.88 10.06
N VAL A 95 0.30 -6.73 9.92
CA VAL A 95 1.15 -7.34 8.89
C VAL A 95 1.29 -8.89 8.90
N ASP A 96 0.50 -9.60 9.69
CA ASP A 96 0.48 -11.07 9.80
C ASP A 96 -0.76 -11.71 9.14
N HIS A 97 -1.49 -10.98 8.29
CA HIS A 97 -2.59 -11.57 7.52
C HIS A 97 -2.10 -12.59 6.49
N ARG A 98 -2.93 -13.60 6.24
CA ARG A 98 -2.76 -14.48 5.07
C ARG A 98 -3.16 -13.71 3.81
N PRO A 99 -2.58 -14.02 2.65
CA PRO A 99 -3.03 -13.44 1.40
C PRO A 99 -4.54 -13.62 1.21
N LYS A 100 -5.22 -12.56 0.82
CA LYS A 100 -6.68 -12.51 0.67
C LYS A 100 -7.09 -11.41 -0.31
N VAL A 101 -8.31 -11.52 -0.79
CA VAL A 101 -8.99 -10.49 -1.57
C VAL A 101 -10.35 -10.24 -0.93
N GLU A 102 -10.70 -8.98 -0.70
CA GLU A 102 -11.97 -8.55 -0.13
C GLU A 102 -12.58 -7.46 -1.00
N GLU A 103 -13.86 -7.59 -1.30
CA GLU A 103 -14.61 -6.60 -2.08
C GLU A 103 -15.33 -5.64 -1.11
N TYR A 104 -15.12 -4.35 -1.32
CA TYR A 104 -15.80 -3.25 -0.65
C TYR A 104 -16.67 -2.51 -1.67
N PRO A 105 -17.69 -1.72 -1.27
CA PRO A 105 -18.62 -1.10 -2.20
C PRO A 105 -17.98 -0.26 -3.32
N ASN A 106 -16.83 0.36 -3.06
CA ASN A 106 -16.14 1.27 -3.98
C ASN A 106 -14.70 0.85 -4.32
N SER A 107 -14.24 -0.30 -3.81
CA SER A 107 -12.85 -0.72 -3.96
C SER A 107 -12.63 -2.21 -3.74
N LEU A 108 -11.53 -2.73 -4.30
CA LEU A 108 -11.01 -4.06 -4.03
C LEU A 108 -9.81 -3.94 -3.09
N PHE A 109 -9.83 -4.71 -2.00
CA PHE A 109 -8.69 -4.82 -1.10
C PHE A 109 -7.97 -6.15 -1.32
N VAL A 110 -6.66 -6.08 -1.58
CA VAL A 110 -5.82 -7.25 -1.81
C VAL A 110 -4.68 -7.25 -0.80
N VAL A 111 -4.47 -8.38 -0.13
CA VAL A 111 -3.30 -8.60 0.72
C VAL A 111 -2.48 -9.72 0.11
N VAL A 112 -1.20 -9.49 -0.12
CA VAL A 112 -0.24 -10.49 -0.62
C VAL A 112 1.02 -10.51 0.24
N LYS A 113 1.87 -11.54 0.05
CA LYS A 113 3.18 -11.62 0.70
C LYS A 113 4.29 -11.47 -0.34
N MET A 114 5.15 -10.49 -0.12
CA MET A 114 6.43 -10.37 -0.80
C MET A 114 7.46 -11.22 -0.06
N LEU A 115 8.21 -12.04 -0.81
CA LEU A 115 9.24 -12.91 -0.26
C LEU A 115 10.60 -12.41 -0.72
N ASP A 116 11.49 -12.20 0.23
CA ASP A 116 12.88 -11.78 0.01
C ASP A 116 13.81 -12.80 0.67
N TYR A 117 14.90 -13.17 -0.01
CA TYR A 117 15.86 -14.13 0.54
C TYR A 117 17.15 -13.40 0.95
N ASP A 118 17.34 -13.29 2.26
CA ASP A 118 18.53 -12.72 2.86
C ASP A 118 19.65 -13.77 2.85
N LYS A 119 20.56 -13.64 1.87
CA LYS A 119 21.71 -14.54 1.70
C LYS A 119 22.70 -14.47 2.86
N GLU A 120 22.86 -13.30 3.50
CA GLU A 120 23.82 -13.14 4.60
C GLU A 120 23.35 -13.87 5.86
N ARG A 121 22.03 -13.89 6.09
CA ARG A 121 21.42 -14.52 7.26
C ARG A 121 20.82 -15.89 6.98
N ASP A 122 20.89 -16.38 5.73
CA ASP A 122 20.27 -17.61 5.24
C ASP A 122 18.79 -17.73 5.65
N LEU A 123 18.03 -16.65 5.41
CA LEU A 123 16.66 -16.51 5.89
C LEU A 123 15.73 -15.96 4.81
N VAL A 124 14.58 -16.61 4.62
CA VAL A 124 13.47 -16.04 3.85
C VAL A 124 12.70 -15.06 4.73
N ARG A 125 12.72 -13.80 4.33
CA ARG A 125 11.89 -12.73 4.87
C ARG A 125 10.56 -12.72 4.12
N SER A 126 9.48 -12.50 4.85
CA SER A 126 8.15 -12.37 4.28
C SER A 126 7.55 -11.08 4.82
N GLU A 127 7.14 -10.23 3.90
CA GLU A 127 6.59 -8.91 4.12
C GLU A 127 5.18 -8.85 3.54
N GLN A 128 4.28 -8.16 4.22
CA GLN A 128 2.96 -7.89 3.68
C GLN A 128 3.01 -6.72 2.71
N VAL A 129 2.40 -6.89 1.54
CA VAL A 129 2.05 -5.78 0.67
C VAL A 129 0.55 -5.80 0.48
N SER A 130 -0.09 -4.68 0.76
CA SER A 130 -1.53 -4.52 0.61
C SER A 130 -1.83 -3.53 -0.50
N PHE A 131 -2.87 -3.82 -1.29
CA PHE A 131 -3.34 -2.95 -2.36
C PHE A 131 -4.81 -2.58 -2.14
N VAL A 132 -5.16 -1.35 -2.46
CA VAL A 132 -6.55 -0.91 -2.63
C VAL A 132 -6.73 -0.42 -4.05
N LEU A 133 -7.62 -1.06 -4.79
CA LEU A 133 -7.93 -0.68 -6.16
C LEU A 133 -9.32 -0.05 -6.18
N GLY A 134 -9.41 1.22 -6.56
CA GLY A 134 -10.66 1.94 -6.66
C GLY A 134 -10.83 2.59 -8.03
N LYS A 135 -11.92 3.34 -8.21
CA LYS A 135 -12.22 3.97 -9.50
C LYS A 135 -11.16 5.03 -9.84
N GLY A 136 -10.21 4.69 -10.71
CA GLY A 136 -9.14 5.58 -11.18
C GLY A 136 -7.93 5.68 -10.25
N TYR A 137 -7.82 4.82 -9.23
CA TYR A 137 -6.66 4.82 -8.35
C TYR A 137 -6.23 3.42 -7.89
N VAL A 138 -4.95 3.30 -7.56
CA VAL A 138 -4.34 2.17 -6.87
C VAL A 138 -3.58 2.73 -5.66
N LEU A 139 -3.77 2.16 -4.48
CA LEU A 139 -2.95 2.42 -3.30
C LEU A 139 -2.12 1.17 -3.03
N SER A 140 -0.81 1.29 -2.82
CA SER A 140 0.02 0.23 -2.24
C SER A 140 0.53 0.65 -0.87
N PHE A 141 0.53 -0.31 0.06
CA PHE A 141 0.96 -0.13 1.44
C PHE A 141 2.03 -1.19 1.77
N GLN A 142 3.20 -0.74 2.20
CA GLN A 142 4.38 -1.59 2.46
C GLN A 142 4.98 -1.31 3.85
N GLU A 143 5.60 -2.32 4.46
CA GLU A 143 6.20 -2.20 5.80
C GLU A 143 7.47 -1.33 5.75
N ARG A 144 8.24 -1.44 4.67
CA ARG A 144 9.56 -0.81 4.53
C ARG A 144 9.92 -0.58 3.06
N PRO A 145 10.90 0.31 2.79
CA PRO A 145 11.43 0.46 1.43
C PRO A 145 12.11 -0.82 0.92
N GLY A 146 12.11 -0.96 -0.41
CA GLY A 146 12.82 -2.04 -1.11
C GLY A 146 11.89 -3.16 -1.57
N ASP A 147 11.13 -2.87 -2.63
CA ASP A 147 10.08 -3.74 -3.15
C ASP A 147 10.43 -4.39 -4.51
N VAL A 148 9.49 -5.21 -5.00
CA VAL A 148 9.56 -5.86 -6.32
C VAL A 148 8.74 -5.12 -7.40
N LEU A 149 8.29 -3.89 -7.12
CA LEU A 149 7.41 -3.09 -7.97
C LEU A 149 8.18 -2.17 -8.91
N GLU A 150 9.49 -2.00 -8.74
CA GLU A 150 10.34 -1.22 -9.66
C GLU A 150 10.14 -1.56 -11.15
N PRO A 151 10.03 -2.83 -11.58
CA PRO A 151 9.74 -3.15 -12.98
C PRO A 151 8.41 -2.56 -13.48
N ILE A 152 7.42 -2.34 -12.60
CA ILE A 152 6.17 -1.65 -12.95
C ILE A 152 6.42 -0.16 -13.11
N ARG A 153 7.17 0.45 -12.17
CA ARG A 153 7.58 1.87 -12.24
C ARG A 153 8.36 2.17 -13.51
N GLU A 154 9.32 1.32 -13.89
CA GLU A 154 10.07 1.43 -15.14
C GLU A 154 9.18 1.32 -16.38
N ARG A 155 8.19 0.42 -16.37
CA ARG A 155 7.24 0.27 -17.48
C ARG A 155 6.31 1.47 -17.58
N LEU A 156 5.93 2.07 -16.46
CA LEU A 156 5.27 3.36 -16.45
C LEU A 156 6.21 4.40 -17.07
N ARG A 157 7.40 4.67 -16.52
CA ARG A 157 8.34 5.68 -17.03
C ARG A 157 8.63 5.57 -18.53
N ASN A 158 8.87 4.36 -19.01
CA ASN A 158 9.27 4.09 -20.39
C ASN A 158 8.09 3.77 -21.34
N ASN A 159 6.84 3.87 -20.88
CA ASN A 159 5.62 3.52 -21.64
C ASN A 159 5.68 2.12 -22.29
N LEU A 160 6.13 1.12 -21.53
CA LEU A 160 6.35 -0.23 -22.02
C LEU A 160 5.12 -1.13 -21.86
N GLY A 161 4.74 -1.81 -22.94
CA GLY A 161 3.62 -2.75 -22.95
C GLY A 161 2.27 -2.04 -22.85
N ARG A 162 1.38 -2.50 -21.96
CA ARG A 162 0.00 -2.00 -21.87
C ARG A 162 -0.31 -1.24 -20.57
N VAL A 163 0.65 -1.10 -19.65
CA VAL A 163 0.39 -0.59 -18.29
C VAL A 163 -0.29 0.78 -18.28
N ARG A 164 0.12 1.71 -19.15
CA ARG A 164 -0.49 3.05 -19.27
C ARG A 164 -1.83 3.09 -20.01
N ARG A 165 -2.23 1.98 -20.66
CA ARG A 165 -3.43 1.87 -21.50
C ARG A 165 -4.57 1.12 -20.80
N MET A 166 -4.33 0.61 -19.60
CA MET A 166 -5.30 -0.14 -18.80
C MET A 166 -5.83 0.75 -17.67
N GLY A 167 -6.94 0.31 -17.08
CA GLY A 167 -7.45 0.88 -15.84
C GLY A 167 -6.58 0.50 -14.63
N PRO A 168 -7.01 0.90 -13.42
CA PRO A 168 -6.32 0.55 -12.18
C PRO A 168 -6.43 -0.94 -11.81
N ASP A 169 -7.40 -1.68 -12.37
CA ASP A 169 -7.73 -3.09 -12.13
C ASP A 169 -7.19 -4.09 -13.18
#